data_AF-A0A951DQD4-F1
#
_entry.id   AF-A0A951DQD4-F1
#
_cell.length_a   1.000
_cell.length_b   1.000
_cell.length_c   1.000
_cell.angle_alpha   90.00
_cell.angle_beta   90.00
_cell.angle_gamma   90.00
#
_symmetry.space_group_name_H-M   'P 1'
#
loop_
_entity.id
_entity.type
_entity.pdbx_description
1 polymer ?
#
loop_
_entity_poly.entity_id
_entity_poly.type
_entity_poly.pdbx_seq_one_letter_code
_entity_poly.pdbx_strand_id
1 'polypeptide(L)'
;MLATILSGTLIVAVTVVLSLVGFYLVNRFVPAAIRCRYNDVAGFIYAAVGVIYAILLAYVVIVVWEQFDATGSTVELEAVAAANIFHGVDDFPDPARSNVKNTVQEYVETTINEEWPALANGQMSPRADQLAHDLRDAIHQLPVDSPRDQVMFDHVMTQYEQMITQRRLRVFEADIGVHPILWVMLIVGACLTIAFTYFFGLDSAV
;
A
#
# COMPACT_ATOMS: atom_id res chain seq x y z
N MET A 1 -4.83 10.57 7.21
CA MET A 1 -6.18 10.03 7.51
C MET A 1 -7.32 10.92 7.01
N LEU A 2 -7.44 12.18 7.44
CA LEU A 2 -8.58 13.03 7.09
C LEU A 2 -8.70 13.29 5.57
N ALA A 3 -7.58 13.55 4.89
CA ALA A 3 -7.54 13.68 3.43
C ALA A 3 -8.00 12.40 2.71
N THR A 4 -7.57 11.22 3.18
CA THR A 4 -7.95 9.93 2.61
C THR A 4 -9.46 9.67 2.73
N ILE A 5 -10.04 9.95 3.91
CA ILE A 5 -11.49 9.81 4.15
C ILE A 5 -12.28 10.78 3.27
N LEU A 6 -11.81 12.03 3.14
CA LEU A 6 -12.46 13.05 2.31
C LEU A 6 -12.45 12.63 0.84
N SER A 7 -11.29 12.22 0.31
CA SER A 7 -11.15 11.74 -1.07
C SER A 7 -12.01 10.51 -1.33
N GLY A 8 -12.01 9.52 -0.42
CA GLY A 8 -12.85 8.33 -0.54
C GLY A 8 -14.34 8.67 -0.56
N THR A 9 -14.78 9.56 0.33
CA THR A 9 -16.18 10.01 0.40
C THR A 9 -16.58 10.78 -0.86
N LEU A 10 -15.69 11.64 -1.38
CA LEU A 10 -15.91 12.39 -2.61
C LEU A 10 -16.07 11.45 -3.81
N ILE A 11 -15.21 10.44 -3.95
CA ILE A 11 -15.27 9.44 -5.03
C ILE A 11 -16.60 8.69 -5.00
N VAL A 12 -17.02 8.25 -3.81
CA VAL A 12 -18.30 7.56 -3.62
C VAL A 12 -19.46 8.48 -4.00
N ALA A 13 -19.47 9.72 -3.50
CA ALA A 13 -20.52 10.69 -3.80
C ALA A 13 -20.63 10.99 -5.31
N VAL A 14 -19.50 11.23 -5.98
CA VAL A 14 -19.47 11.47 -7.44
C VAL A 14 -19.99 10.25 -8.20
N THR A 15 -19.57 9.04 -7.81
CA THR A 15 -20.00 7.79 -8.47
C THR A 15 -21.50 7.58 -8.30
N VAL A 16 -22.05 7.84 -7.12
CA VAL A 16 -23.50 7.76 -6.85
C VAL A 16 -24.26 8.79 -7.68
N VAL A 17 -23.80 10.04 -7.72
CA VAL A 17 -24.44 11.09 -8.52
C VAL A 17 -24.43 10.74 -10.01
N LEU A 18 -23.29 10.30 -10.55
CA LEU A 18 -23.18 9.85 -11.94
C LEU A 18 -24.14 8.68 -12.22
N SER A 19 -24.23 7.74 -11.28
CA SER A 19 -25.13 6.59 -11.39
C SER A 19 -26.60 7.01 -11.41
N LEU A 20 -27.00 7.97 -10.58
CA LEU A 20 -28.37 8.51 -10.53
C LEU A 20 -28.71 9.33 -11.78
N VAL A 21 -27.77 10.14 -12.27
CA VAL A 21 -27.93 10.92 -13.51
C VAL A 21 -28.10 9.96 -14.70
N GLY A 22 -27.27 8.92 -14.80
CA GLY A 22 -27.40 7.88 -15.83
C GLY A 22 -28.77 7.20 -15.78
N PHE A 23 -29.21 6.80 -14.58
CA PHE A 23 -30.54 6.22 -14.40
C PHE A 23 -31.66 7.16 -14.82
N TYR A 24 -31.60 8.44 -14.42
CA TYR A 24 -32.59 9.45 -14.78
C TYR A 24 -32.68 9.65 -16.29
N LEU A 25 -31.53 9.74 -16.98
CA LEU A 25 -31.47 9.88 -18.44
C LEU A 25 -32.08 8.66 -19.13
N VAL A 26 -31.72 7.44 -18.72
CA VAL A 26 -32.30 6.22 -19.31
C VAL A 26 -33.81 6.16 -19.08
N ASN A 27 -34.27 6.50 -17.88
CA ASN A 27 -35.70 6.53 -17.57
C ASN A 27 -36.46 7.59 -18.38
N ARG A 28 -35.81 8.72 -18.70
CA ARG A 28 -36.38 9.79 -19.50
C ARG A 28 -36.48 9.45 -20.99
N PHE A 29 -35.50 8.74 -21.54
CA PHE A 29 -35.42 8.44 -22.98
C PHE A 29 -35.93 7.05 -23.37
N VAL A 30 -35.99 6.08 -22.45
CA VAL A 30 -36.40 4.70 -22.72
C VAL A 30 -37.74 4.38 -22.02
N PRO A 31 -38.85 4.21 -22.77
CA PRO A 31 -40.16 3.89 -22.21
C PRO A 31 -40.14 2.64 -21.31
N ALA A 32 -40.79 2.70 -20.16
CA ALA A 32 -40.86 1.60 -19.19
C ALA A 32 -41.44 0.31 -19.79
N ALA A 33 -42.43 0.43 -20.70
CA ALA A 33 -43.10 -0.70 -21.35
C ALA A 33 -42.15 -1.60 -22.19
N ILE A 34 -41.05 -1.04 -22.72
CA ILE A 34 -40.04 -1.81 -23.46
C ILE A 34 -39.12 -2.57 -22.50
N ARG A 35 -38.81 -1.98 -21.33
CA ARG A 35 -37.92 -2.55 -20.32
C ARG A 35 -38.58 -3.70 -19.55
N CYS A 36 -39.84 -3.54 -19.11
CA CYS A 36 -40.58 -4.58 -18.38
C CYS A 36 -40.65 -5.91 -19.15
N ARG A 37 -40.75 -5.85 -20.49
CA ARG A 37 -40.82 -7.03 -21.37
C ARG A 37 -39.54 -7.88 -21.39
N TYR A 38 -38.39 -7.31 -21.02
CA TYR A 38 -37.09 -8.00 -21.01
C TYR A 38 -36.49 -8.15 -19.60
N ASN A 39 -37.26 -7.83 -18.55
CA ASN A 39 -36.80 -7.91 -17.16
C ASN A 39 -36.26 -9.30 -16.77
N ASP A 40 -36.85 -10.40 -17.26
CA ASP A 40 -36.37 -11.75 -16.94
C ASP A 40 -34.97 -12.03 -17.50
N VAL A 41 -34.73 -11.63 -18.75
CA VAL A 41 -33.43 -11.79 -19.42
C VAL A 41 -32.40 -10.83 -18.81
N ALA A 42 -32.79 -9.58 -18.56
CA ALA A 42 -31.96 -8.59 -17.88
C ALA A 42 -31.59 -9.06 -16.46
N GLY A 43 -32.53 -9.67 -15.74
CA GLY A 43 -32.37 -10.34 -14.45
C GLY A 43 -31.27 -11.38 -14.46
N PHE A 44 -31.36 -12.33 -15.40
CA PHE A 44 -30.39 -13.40 -15.51
C PHE A 44 -28.99 -12.90 -15.86
N ILE A 45 -28.88 -11.98 -16.84
CA ILE A 45 -27.58 -11.41 -17.24
C ILE A 45 -26.98 -10.59 -16.09
N TYR A 46 -27.79 -9.78 -15.40
CA TYR A 46 -27.36 -9.00 -14.24
C TYR A 46 -26.84 -9.92 -13.12
N ALA A 47 -27.53 -11.02 -12.84
CA ALA A 47 -27.06 -11.98 -11.84
C ALA A 47 -25.70 -12.59 -12.23
N ALA A 48 -25.54 -12.99 -13.50
CA ALA A 48 -24.28 -13.54 -14.01
C ALA A 48 -23.13 -12.52 -13.94
N VAL A 49 -23.36 -11.29 -14.42
CA VAL A 49 -22.38 -10.19 -14.37
C VAL A 49 -22.04 -9.84 -12.92
N GLY A 50 -23.04 -9.79 -12.05
CA GLY A 50 -22.87 -9.49 -10.62
C GLY A 50 -22.01 -10.53 -9.91
N VAL A 51 -22.18 -11.82 -10.19
CA VAL A 51 -21.34 -12.89 -9.63
C VAL A 51 -19.89 -12.77 -10.11
N ILE A 52 -19.68 -12.58 -11.41
CA ILE A 52 -18.32 -12.41 -11.97
C ILE A 52 -17.63 -11.19 -11.36
N TYR A 53 -18.36 -10.07 -11.25
CA TYR A 53 -17.83 -8.86 -10.66
C TYR A 53 -17.55 -9.01 -9.16
N ALA A 54 -18.41 -9.69 -8.40
CA ALA A 54 -18.19 -9.96 -6.98
C ALA A 54 -16.93 -10.81 -6.75
N ILE A 55 -16.69 -11.83 -7.59
CA ILE A 55 -15.48 -12.65 -7.53
C ILE A 55 -14.24 -11.80 -7.85
N LEU A 56 -14.29 -11.00 -8.91
CA LEU A 56 -13.20 -10.10 -9.29
C LEU A 56 -12.88 -9.09 -8.17
N LEU A 57 -13.91 -8.47 -7.58
CA LEU A 57 -13.75 -7.53 -6.49
C LEU A 57 -13.14 -8.20 -5.25
N ALA A 58 -13.65 -9.38 -4.88
CA ALA A 58 -13.10 -10.15 -3.76
C ALA A 58 -11.62 -10.50 -3.98
N TYR A 59 -11.25 -10.93 -5.18
CA TYR A 59 -9.86 -11.22 -5.54
C TYR A 59 -8.97 -9.98 -5.41
N VAL A 60 -9.39 -8.82 -5.94
CA VAL A 60 -8.61 -7.59 -5.82
C VAL A 60 -8.43 -7.18 -4.37
N VAL A 61 -9.47 -7.28 -3.54
CA VAL A 61 -9.37 -6.98 -2.10
C VAL A 61 -8.34 -7.87 -1.41
N ILE A 62 -8.33 -9.18 -1.70
CA ILE A 62 -7.37 -10.12 -1.14
C ILE A 62 -5.94 -9.74 -1.55
N VAL A 63 -5.69 -9.51 -2.84
CA VAL A 63 -4.35 -9.16 -3.34
C VAL A 63 -3.82 -7.86 -2.72
N VAL A 64 -4.68 -6.84 -2.61
CA VAL A 64 -4.31 -5.57 -1.97
C VAL A 64 -4.01 -5.75 -0.49
N TRP A 65 -4.80 -6.58 0.20
CA TRP A 65 -4.59 -6.88 1.61
C TRP A 65 -3.28 -7.64 1.84
N GLU A 66 -3.00 -8.66 1.03
CA GLU A 66 -1.75 -9.42 1.09
C GLU A 66 -0.52 -8.52 0.85
N GLN A 67 -0.60 -7.62 -0.15
CA GLN A 67 0.48 -6.67 -0.40
C GLN A 67 0.67 -5.70 0.77
N PHE A 68 -0.43 -5.23 1.37
CA PHE A 68 -0.37 -4.35 2.55
C PHE A 68 0.31 -5.04 3.75
N ASP A 69 -0.09 -6.29 4.04
CA ASP A 69 0.49 -7.08 5.12
C ASP A 69 1.97 -7.39 4.86
N ALA A 70 2.33 -7.74 3.61
CA ALA A 70 3.72 -7.99 3.22
C ALA A 70 4.60 -6.74 3.42
N THR A 71 4.16 -5.58 2.94
CA THR A 71 4.89 -4.32 3.13
C THR A 71 4.97 -3.90 4.61
N GLY A 72 3.92 -4.17 5.39
CA GLY A 72 3.96 -4.01 6.84
C GLY A 72 5.05 -4.85 7.50
N SER A 73 5.17 -6.12 7.09
CA SER A 73 6.22 -7.02 7.58
C SER A 73 7.63 -6.56 7.18
N THR A 74 7.83 -6.08 5.95
CA THR A 74 9.11 -5.50 5.51
C THR A 74 9.55 -4.33 6.40
N VAL A 75 8.63 -3.41 6.71
CA VAL A 75 8.89 -2.27 7.60
C VAL A 75 9.18 -2.71 9.03
N GLU A 76 8.44 -3.69 9.54
CA GLU A 76 8.67 -4.26 10.87
C GLU A 76 10.06 -4.89 10.99
N LEU A 77 10.46 -5.69 9.99
CA LEU A 77 11.78 -6.33 9.97
C LEU A 77 12.92 -5.32 9.87
N GLU A 78 12.74 -4.23 9.12
CA GLU A 78 13.71 -3.12 9.08
C GLU A 78 13.85 -2.45 10.45
N ALA A 79 12.73 -2.18 11.12
CA ALA A 79 12.72 -1.57 12.45
C ALA A 79 13.35 -2.47 13.51
N VAL A 80 13.06 -3.79 13.47
CA VAL A 80 13.68 -4.78 14.34
C VAL A 80 15.19 -4.83 14.11
N ALA A 81 15.65 -4.84 12.86
CA ALA A 81 17.07 -4.83 12.55
C ALA A 81 17.76 -3.55 13.06
N ALA A 82 17.14 -2.39 12.89
CA ALA A 82 17.64 -1.12 13.42
C ALA A 82 17.73 -1.13 14.96
N ALA A 83 16.71 -1.66 15.65
CA ALA A 83 16.74 -1.82 17.10
C ALA A 83 17.82 -2.81 17.57
N ASN A 84 18.04 -3.90 16.83
CA ASN A 84 19.10 -4.86 17.12
C ASN A 84 20.49 -4.25 16.92
N ILE A 85 20.70 -3.36 15.93
CA ILE A 85 21.94 -2.59 15.80
C ILE A 85 22.13 -1.67 17.01
N PHE A 86 21.07 -0.96 17.42
CA PHE A 86 21.12 -0.05 18.56
C PHE A 86 21.53 -0.74 19.86
N HIS A 87 20.96 -1.91 20.15
CA HIS A 87 21.30 -2.70 21.34
C HIS A 87 22.56 -3.56 21.18
N GLY A 88 22.86 -4.02 19.96
CA GLY A 88 24.01 -4.89 19.67
C GLY A 88 25.37 -4.21 19.91
N VAL A 89 25.39 -2.88 20.04
CA VAL A 89 26.60 -2.13 20.38
C VAL A 89 26.75 -1.77 21.86
N ASP A 90 25.86 -2.24 22.75
CA ASP A 90 25.82 -1.85 24.17
C ASP A 90 27.15 -2.12 24.92
N ASP A 91 27.81 -3.22 24.57
CA ASP A 91 29.07 -3.67 25.18
C ASP A 91 30.32 -2.94 24.65
N PHE A 92 30.21 -2.18 23.57
CA PHE A 92 31.35 -1.45 23.01
C PHE A 92 31.61 -0.14 23.78
N PRO A 93 32.88 0.33 23.82
CA PRO A 93 33.22 1.56 24.51
C PRO A 93 32.74 2.80 23.74
N ASP A 94 32.54 3.89 24.48
CA ASP A 94 32.42 5.21 23.87
C ASP A 94 33.80 5.70 23.39
N PRO A 95 33.85 6.49 22.29
CA PRO A 95 32.72 7.11 21.58
C PRO A 95 32.06 6.23 20.50
N ALA A 96 32.61 5.06 20.19
CA ALA A 96 32.15 4.23 19.06
C ALA A 96 30.70 3.75 19.23
N ARG A 97 30.33 3.30 20.44
CA ARG A 97 28.95 2.94 20.78
C ARG A 97 27.96 4.09 20.54
N SER A 98 28.24 5.26 21.12
CA SER A 98 27.36 6.42 20.95
C SER A 98 27.25 6.86 19.49
N ASN A 99 28.34 6.76 18.71
CA ASN A 99 28.32 7.08 17.29
C ASN A 99 27.30 6.20 16.53
N VAL A 100 27.40 4.87 16.66
CA VAL A 100 26.45 3.94 16.01
C VAL A 100 25.00 4.20 16.46
N LYS A 101 24.78 4.38 17.77
CA LYS A 101 23.45 4.63 18.33
C LYS A 101 22.81 5.92 17.80
N ASN A 102 23.58 7.00 17.71
CA ASN A 102 23.08 8.26 17.20
C ASN A 102 22.77 8.16 15.70
N THR A 103 23.64 7.52 14.91
CA THR A 103 23.43 7.38 13.46
C THR A 103 22.20 6.52 13.14
N VAL A 104 21.97 5.42 13.86
CA VAL A 104 20.76 4.60 13.63
C VAL A 104 19.49 5.33 14.07
N GLN A 105 19.54 6.13 15.15
CA GLN A 105 18.42 6.99 15.54
C GLN A 105 18.11 8.03 14.47
N GLU A 106 19.13 8.74 13.98
CA GLU A 106 18.97 9.75 12.92
C GLU A 106 18.45 9.12 11.62
N TYR A 107 18.91 7.91 11.27
CA TYR A 107 18.38 7.13 10.15
C TYR A 107 16.88 6.87 10.31
N VAL A 108 16.43 6.38 11.47
CA VAL A 108 15.02 6.10 11.74
C VAL A 108 14.18 7.37 11.69
N GLU A 109 14.64 8.46 12.32
CA GLU A 109 13.95 9.75 12.30
C GLU A 109 13.83 10.32 10.89
N THR A 110 14.90 10.25 10.10
CA THR A 110 14.92 10.73 8.71
C THR A 110 14.04 9.86 7.82
N THR A 111 14.01 8.55 8.07
CA THR A 111 13.15 7.61 7.34
C THR A 111 11.67 7.97 7.51
N ILE A 112 11.25 8.22 8.74
CA ILE A 112 9.84 8.55 9.06
C ILE A 112 9.47 9.94 8.53
N ASN A 113 10.33 10.94 8.74
CA ASN A 113 10.00 12.34 8.50
C ASN A 113 10.31 12.83 7.07
N GLU A 114 11.26 12.21 6.37
CA GLU A 114 11.71 12.63 5.04
C GLU A 114 11.52 11.53 3.98
N GLU A 115 11.96 10.29 4.25
CA GLU A 115 11.94 9.23 3.22
C GLU A 115 10.52 8.75 2.90
N TRP A 116 9.67 8.49 3.90
CA TRP A 116 8.30 8.05 3.65
C TRP A 116 7.45 9.08 2.87
N PRO A 117 7.48 10.39 3.18
CA PRO A 117 6.85 11.41 2.34
C PRO A 117 7.43 11.49 0.92
N ALA A 118 8.75 11.30 0.76
CA ALA A 118 9.38 11.26 -0.57
C ALA A 118 8.90 10.04 -1.37
N LEU A 119 8.83 8.86 -0.74
CA LEU A 119 8.38 7.62 -1.37
C LEU A 119 6.93 7.71 -1.82
N ALA A 120 6.06 8.41 -1.08
CA ALA A 120 4.69 8.69 -1.51
C ALA A 120 4.61 9.49 -2.82
N ASN A 121 5.68 10.17 -3.22
CA ASN A 121 5.80 10.90 -4.48
C ASN A 121 6.70 10.16 -5.51
N GLY A 122 7.05 8.89 -5.27
CA GLY A 122 7.93 8.10 -6.13
C GLY A 122 9.40 8.55 -6.09
N GLN A 123 9.82 9.21 -5.00
CA GLN A 123 11.18 9.71 -4.83
C GLN A 123 11.86 9.04 -3.63
N MET A 124 13.18 8.89 -3.70
CA MET A 124 13.98 8.43 -2.57
C MET A 124 14.59 9.63 -1.83
N SER A 125 14.75 9.55 -0.51
CA SER A 125 15.48 10.57 0.26
C SER A 125 16.99 10.36 0.13
N PRO A 126 17.75 11.31 -0.43
CA PRO A 126 19.21 11.22 -0.47
C PRO A 126 19.83 11.20 0.94
N ARG A 127 19.18 11.86 1.92
CA ARG A 127 19.65 11.90 3.30
C ARG A 127 19.52 10.55 3.98
N ALA A 128 18.39 9.86 3.80
CA ALA A 128 18.20 8.52 4.35
C ALA A 128 19.21 7.52 3.76
N ASP A 129 19.51 7.65 2.48
CA ASP A 129 20.54 6.85 1.81
C ASP A 129 21.95 7.12 2.36
N GLN A 130 22.27 8.40 2.58
CA GLN A 130 23.53 8.78 3.19
C GLN A 130 23.68 8.28 4.62
N LEU A 131 22.64 8.40 5.46
CA LEU A 131 22.66 7.89 6.84
C LEU A 131 22.80 6.36 6.90
N ALA A 132 22.23 5.64 5.94
CA ALA A 132 22.46 4.21 5.80
C ALA A 132 23.95 3.91 5.54
N HIS A 133 24.63 4.69 4.70
CA HIS A 133 26.07 4.57 4.49
C HIS A 133 26.90 4.97 5.72
N ASP A 134 26.56 6.08 6.35
CA ASP A 134 27.23 6.57 7.56
C ASP A 134 27.11 5.56 8.71
N LEU A 135 25.98 4.85 8.82
CA LEU A 135 25.78 3.79 9.81
C LEU A 135 26.74 2.63 9.59
N ARG A 136 26.91 2.20 8.34
CA ARG A 136 27.89 1.16 7.99
C ARG A 136 29.30 1.57 8.39
N ASP A 137 29.66 2.81 8.08
CA ASP A 137 30.98 3.34 8.36
C ASP A 137 31.22 3.49 9.87
N ALA A 138 30.18 3.85 10.64
CA ALA A 138 30.21 3.86 12.10
C ALA A 138 30.37 2.45 12.70
N ILE A 139 29.68 1.44 12.15
CA ILE A 139 29.85 0.03 12.56
C ILE A 139 31.27 -0.45 12.28
N HIS A 140 31.83 -0.14 11.10
CA HIS A 140 33.21 -0.49 10.75
C HIS A 140 34.28 0.11 11.67
N GLN A 141 33.96 1.19 12.39
CA GLN A 141 34.86 1.84 13.34
C GLN A 141 34.79 1.25 14.75
N LEU A 142 33.93 0.25 14.99
CA LEU A 142 33.88 -0.44 16.28
C LEU A 142 35.22 -1.14 16.57
N PRO A 143 35.79 -1.00 17.79
CA PRO A 143 37.01 -1.68 18.15
C PRO A 143 36.77 -3.19 18.28
N VAL A 144 37.65 -4.00 17.68
CA VAL A 144 37.58 -5.46 17.74
C VAL A 144 38.88 -5.98 18.35
N ASP A 145 38.95 -5.96 19.68
CA ASP A 145 40.15 -6.28 20.44
C ASP A 145 40.16 -7.73 20.98
N SER A 146 39.00 -8.39 20.98
CA SER A 146 38.83 -9.76 21.48
C SER A 146 37.95 -10.62 20.56
N PRO A 147 38.03 -11.96 20.68
CA PRO A 147 37.11 -12.86 19.97
C PRO A 147 35.63 -12.62 20.31
N ARG A 148 35.31 -12.12 21.51
CA ARG A 148 33.94 -11.74 21.87
C ARG A 148 33.48 -10.54 21.03
N ASP A 149 34.34 -9.54 20.89
CA ASP A 149 34.04 -8.32 20.12
C ASP A 149 33.86 -8.64 18.64
N GLN A 150 34.63 -9.59 18.11
CA GLN A 150 34.46 -10.06 16.73
C GLN A 150 33.06 -10.65 16.51
N VAL A 151 32.57 -11.49 17.42
CA VAL A 151 31.22 -12.07 17.30
C VAL A 151 30.14 -10.99 17.38
N MET A 152 30.32 -9.98 18.25
CA MET A 152 29.36 -8.88 18.35
C MET A 152 29.39 -7.98 17.11
N PHE A 153 30.58 -7.69 16.59
CA PHE A 153 30.76 -6.96 15.33
C PHE A 153 30.06 -7.67 14.17
N ASP A 154 30.29 -8.99 14.01
CA ASP A 154 29.68 -9.79 12.95
C ASP A 154 28.15 -9.82 13.08
N HIS A 155 27.64 -9.90 14.32
CA HIS A 155 26.20 -9.82 14.59
C HIS A 155 25.61 -8.46 14.17
N VAL A 156 26.23 -7.35 14.59
CA VAL A 156 25.78 -5.98 14.25
C VAL A 156 25.85 -5.75 12.73
N MET A 157 26.90 -6.22 12.07
CA MET A 157 27.03 -6.12 10.61
C MET A 157 25.94 -6.93 9.89
N THR A 158 25.63 -8.14 10.38
CA THR A 158 24.51 -8.94 9.85
C THR A 158 23.18 -8.21 10.00
N GLN A 159 22.93 -7.55 11.14
CA GLN A 159 21.72 -6.76 11.35
C GLN A 159 21.67 -5.53 10.42
N TYR A 160 22.81 -4.89 10.15
CA TYR A 160 22.91 -3.84 9.14
C TYR A 160 22.54 -4.33 7.74
N GLU A 161 23.06 -5.49 7.31
CA GLU A 161 22.71 -6.07 6.01
C GLU A 161 21.22 -6.41 5.91
N GLN A 162 20.63 -6.92 6.99
CA GLN A 162 19.18 -7.15 7.08
C GLN A 162 18.42 -5.83 6.94
N MET A 163 18.79 -4.79 7.70
CA MET A 163 18.16 -3.48 7.64
C MET A 163 18.18 -2.90 6.21
N ILE A 164 19.33 -2.93 5.53
CA ILE A 164 19.45 -2.42 4.16
C ILE A 164 18.66 -3.26 3.16
N THR A 165 18.60 -4.57 3.36
CA THR A 165 17.80 -5.46 2.50
C THR A 165 16.31 -5.12 2.63
N GLN A 166 15.82 -4.95 3.86
CA GLN A 166 14.42 -4.57 4.10
C GLN A 166 14.11 -3.16 3.58
N ARG A 167 15.02 -2.18 3.77
CA ARG A 167 14.87 -0.84 3.19
C ARG A 167 14.72 -0.91 1.67
N ARG A 168 15.56 -1.70 0.98
CA ARG A 168 15.48 -1.85 -0.49
C ARG A 168 14.15 -2.46 -0.92
N LEU A 169 13.68 -3.48 -0.20
CA LEU A 169 12.36 -4.07 -0.46
C LEU A 169 11.24 -3.05 -0.25
N ARG A 170 11.27 -2.28 0.85
CA ARG A 170 10.30 -1.21 1.11
C ARG A 170 10.28 -0.17 -0.02
N VAL A 171 11.44 0.30 -0.45
CA VAL A 171 11.56 1.30 -1.53
C VAL A 171 11.03 0.73 -2.85
N PHE A 172 11.29 -0.54 -3.14
CA PHE A 172 10.77 -1.22 -4.32
C PHE A 172 9.25 -1.41 -4.26
N GLU A 173 8.72 -1.85 -3.12
CA GLU A 173 7.29 -2.04 -2.88
C GLU A 173 6.51 -0.71 -2.89
N ALA A 174 7.13 0.40 -2.48
CA ALA A 174 6.52 1.73 -2.55
C ALA A 174 6.19 2.17 -3.98
N ASP A 175 6.91 1.66 -4.98
CA ASP A 175 6.64 1.91 -6.41
C ASP A 175 5.56 0.97 -6.97
N ILE A 176 5.32 -0.17 -6.30
CA ILE A 176 4.38 -1.21 -6.74
C ILE A 176 2.99 -0.93 -6.15
N GLY A 177 2.25 -0.05 -6.81
CA GLY A 177 0.82 0.09 -6.59
C GLY A 177 0.00 -1.06 -7.18
N VAL A 178 -1.32 -1.01 -7.00
CA VAL A 178 -2.25 -1.93 -7.68
C VAL A 178 -2.05 -1.83 -9.19
N HIS A 179 -1.71 -2.96 -9.84
CA HIS A 179 -1.42 -3.00 -11.27
C HIS A 179 -2.55 -2.32 -12.07
N PRO A 180 -2.25 -1.37 -12.99
CA PRO A 180 -3.27 -0.57 -13.68
C PRO A 180 -4.38 -1.38 -14.36
N ILE A 181 -4.07 -2.61 -14.79
CA ILE A 181 -5.04 -3.51 -15.39
C ILE A 181 -6.19 -3.88 -14.44
N LEU A 182 -5.94 -4.03 -13.13
CA LEU A 182 -6.97 -4.34 -12.14
C LEU A 182 -7.92 -3.16 -11.98
N TRP A 183 -7.41 -1.92 -12.03
CA TRP A 183 -8.24 -0.72 -12.05
C TRP A 183 -9.16 -0.67 -13.26
N VAL A 184 -8.64 -0.97 -14.46
CA VAL A 184 -9.46 -1.03 -15.67
C VAL A 184 -10.55 -2.08 -15.53
N MET A 185 -10.24 -3.28 -15.05
CA MET A 185 -11.22 -4.34 -14.84
C MET A 185 -12.29 -3.94 -13.82
N LEU A 186 -11.90 -3.33 -12.70
CA LEU A 186 -12.84 -2.85 -11.68
C LEU A 186 -13.77 -1.76 -12.22
N ILE A 187 -13.24 -0.77 -12.94
CA ILE A 187 -14.03 0.33 -13.51
C ILE A 187 -15.00 -0.21 -14.56
N VAL A 188 -14.52 -1.04 -15.49
CA VAL A 188 -15.36 -1.64 -16.54
C VAL A 188 -16.44 -2.51 -15.92
N GLY A 189 -16.10 -3.36 -14.95
CA GLY A 189 -17.05 -4.20 -14.23
C GLY A 189 -18.10 -3.38 -13.47
N ALA A 190 -17.70 -2.29 -12.81
CA ALA A 190 -18.61 -1.38 -12.13
C ALA A 190 -19.56 -0.69 -13.13
N CYS A 191 -19.03 -0.15 -14.23
CA CYS A 191 -19.83 0.48 -15.28
C CYS A 191 -20.83 -0.48 -15.90
N LEU A 192 -20.43 -1.72 -16.20
CA LEU A 192 -21.33 -2.76 -16.71
C LEU A 192 -22.44 -3.06 -15.70
N THR A 193 -22.07 -3.32 -14.44
CA THR A 193 -23.03 -3.64 -13.38
C THR A 193 -24.06 -2.52 -13.22
N ILE A 194 -23.61 -1.27 -13.15
CA ILE A 194 -24.48 -0.08 -13.06
C ILE A 194 -25.35 0.07 -14.31
N ALA A 195 -24.77 -0.03 -15.51
CA ALA A 195 -25.52 0.11 -16.76
C ALA A 195 -26.63 -0.94 -16.88
N PHE A 196 -26.39 -2.18 -16.43
CA PHE A 196 -27.40 -3.24 -16.42
C PHE A 196 -28.57 -2.93 -15.48
N THR A 197 -28.34 -2.23 -14.36
CA THR A 197 -29.44 -1.81 -13.47
C THR A 197 -30.44 -0.87 -14.17
N TYR A 198 -30.00 -0.10 -15.17
CA TYR A 198 -30.86 0.86 -15.87
C TYR A 198 -31.87 0.20 -16.80
N PHE A 199 -31.60 -1.02 -17.26
CA PHE A 199 -32.49 -1.76 -18.15
C PHE A 199 -33.69 -2.38 -17.43
N PHE A 200 -33.70 -2.43 -16.10
CA PHE A 200 -34.88 -2.86 -15.36
C PHE A 200 -35.99 -1.80 -15.43
N GLY A 201 -37.16 -2.24 -15.88
CA GLY A 201 -38.40 -1.47 -15.79
C GLY A 201 -39.09 -1.79 -14.47
N LEU A 202 -39.47 -0.76 -13.71
CA LEU A 202 -40.41 -0.92 -12.60
C LEU A 202 -41.78 -0.48 -13.12
N ASP A 203 -42.75 -1.39 -13.16
CA ASP A 203 -44.15 -0.98 -13.33
C ASP A 203 -44.53 -0.17 -12.10
N SER A 204 -44.88 1.11 -12.31
CA SER A 204 -45.50 1.92 -11.28
C SER A 204 -46.86 1.31 -10.97
N ALA A 205 -46.93 0.46 -9.95
CA ALA A 205 -48.19 0.04 -9.35
C ALA A 205 -48.76 1.20 -8.53
N VAL A 206 -49.31 2.22 -9.23
CA VAL A 206 -50.36 3.13 -8.76
C VAL A 206 -51.20 3.54 -9.96
#